data_AF-A0A150B0Y9-F1
#
_entry.id   AF-A0A150B0Y9-F1
#
_cell.length_a   1.000
_cell.length_b   1.000
_cell.length_c   1.000
_cell.angle_alpha   90.00
_cell.angle_beta   90.00
_cell.angle_gamma   90.00
#
_symmetry.space_group_name_H-M   'P 1'
#
loop_
_entity.id
_entity.type
_entity.pdbx_description
1 polymer ?
#
loop_
_entity_poly.entity_id
_entity_poly.type
_entity_poly.pdbx_seq_one_letter_code
_entity_poly.pdbx_strand_id
1 'polypeptide(L)'
;MKWGIEAIKNYELNCNDLDLYTFLEEEYQSTNWSYLSLSHLQNFLETSGLDRDMILELLPINFKGIVWKSLESEDLEFLNTLTNPNRCLEILDRYNLMDSAATYTPSLEYKMRWLKERWVKGYYIFANC
;
A
#
# COMPACT_ATOMS: atom_id res chain seq x y z
N MET A 1 13.97 11.85 0.80
CA MET A 1 12.61 11.54 0.29
C MET A 1 11.81 10.87 1.39
N LYS A 2 10.58 11.34 1.61
CA LYS A 2 9.61 10.69 2.50
C LYS A 2 8.60 10.02 1.59
N TRP A 3 8.37 8.74 1.79
CA TRP A 3 7.37 8.00 1.04
C TRP A 3 6.11 7.92 1.88
N GLY A 4 4.98 8.26 1.28
CA GLY A 4 3.66 8.01 1.86
C GLY A 4 3.29 6.55 1.67
N ILE A 5 2.86 5.86 2.72
CA ILE A 5 2.04 4.65 2.55
C ILE A 5 0.60 5.08 2.67
N GLU A 6 -0.12 4.89 1.58
CA GLU A 6 -1.49 5.34 1.44
C GLU A 6 -2.42 4.13 1.44
N ALA A 7 -3.54 4.28 2.13
CA ALA A 7 -4.57 3.26 2.24
C ALA A 7 -5.93 3.88 1.91
N ILE A 8 -6.61 3.32 0.91
CA ILE A 8 -7.90 3.78 0.42
C ILE A 8 -8.94 2.66 0.47
N LYS A 9 -10.20 3.03 0.72
CA LYS A 9 -11.33 2.12 0.69
C LYS A 9 -12.59 2.88 0.23
N ASN A 10 -13.53 2.17 -0.40
CA ASN A 10 -14.82 2.68 -0.89
C ASN A 10 -14.74 4.10 -1.48
N TYR A 11 -13.80 4.32 -2.40
CA TYR A 11 -13.63 5.64 -2.98
C TYR A 11 -14.67 5.86 -4.06
N GLU A 12 -15.53 6.86 -3.86
CA GLU A 12 -16.37 7.41 -4.90
C GLU A 12 -15.58 8.49 -5.63
N LEU A 13 -15.51 8.39 -6.96
CA LEU A 13 -14.84 9.37 -7.80
C LEU A 13 -15.90 10.33 -8.35
N ASN A 14 -15.87 11.60 -7.92
CA ASN A 14 -16.75 12.61 -8.49
C ASN A 14 -16.08 13.21 -9.73
N CYS A 15 -16.60 12.90 -10.92
CA CYS A 15 -16.08 13.42 -12.20
C CYS A 15 -16.78 14.74 -12.53
N ASN A 16 -16.03 15.84 -12.61
CA ASN A 16 -16.55 17.09 -13.16
C ASN A 16 -16.44 17.10 -14.69
N ASP A 17 -17.08 18.07 -15.37
CA ASP A 17 -17.06 18.27 -16.84
C ASP A 17 -15.65 18.46 -17.47
N LEU A 18 -14.58 18.33 -16.67
CA LEU A 18 -13.16 18.49 -17.02
C LEU A 18 -12.33 17.21 -16.71
N ASP A 19 -12.97 16.05 -16.51
CA ASP A 19 -12.32 14.76 -16.19
C ASP A 19 -11.47 14.75 -14.90
N LEU A 20 -11.73 15.68 -13.98
CA LEU A 20 -11.08 15.74 -12.67
C LEU A 20 -11.91 14.97 -11.63
N TYR A 21 -11.28 13.99 -10.98
CA TYR A 21 -11.92 13.15 -9.97
C TYR A 21 -11.57 13.60 -8.55
N THR A 22 -12.59 13.76 -7.70
CA THR A 22 -12.42 14.20 -6.30
C THR A 22 -12.69 13.04 -5.34
N PHE A 23 -11.74 12.78 -4.42
CA PHE A 23 -11.84 11.70 -3.43
C PHE A 23 -12.64 12.15 -2.20
N LEU A 24 -13.64 11.36 -1.78
CA LEU A 24 -14.32 11.56 -0.50
C LEU A 24 -13.44 11.01 0.64
N GLU A 25 -12.78 11.93 1.36
CA GLU A 25 -11.70 11.66 2.34
C GLU A 25 -12.06 10.75 3.53
N GLU A 26 -13.30 10.31 3.69
CA GLU A 26 -13.75 9.59 4.90
C GLU A 26 -13.05 8.24 5.11
N GLU A 27 -12.62 7.58 4.03
CA GLU A 27 -11.90 6.31 4.08
C GLU A 27 -10.49 6.39 3.46
N TYR A 28 -9.84 7.56 3.54
CA TYR A 28 -8.41 7.73 3.27
C TYR A 28 -7.59 7.68 4.56
N GLN A 29 -6.49 6.91 4.56
CA GLN A 29 -5.48 6.93 5.61
C GLN A 29 -4.10 7.02 4.99
N SER A 30 -3.19 7.72 5.65
CA SER A 30 -1.78 7.72 5.26
C SER A 30 -0.85 7.66 6.46
N THR A 31 0.34 7.13 6.21
CA THR A 31 1.46 7.16 7.14
C THR A 31 2.74 7.44 6.38
N ASN A 32 3.68 8.13 7.00
CA ASN A 32 4.95 8.47 6.37
C ASN A 32 6.03 7.51 6.85
N TRP A 33 6.60 6.75 5.92
CA TRP A 33 7.74 5.89 6.22
C TRP A 33 9.02 6.49 5.67
N SER A 34 10.10 6.38 6.44
CA SER A 34 11.42 6.76 5.95
C SER A 34 11.83 5.81 4.83
N TYR A 35 12.66 6.30 3.89
CA TYR A 35 13.27 5.44 2.87
C TYR A 35 13.98 4.22 3.50
N LEU A 36 14.68 4.41 4.62
CA LEU A 36 15.32 3.32 5.37
C LEU A 36 14.30 2.27 5.85
N SER A 37 13.11 2.71 6.29
CA SER A 37 12.04 1.79 6.71
C SER A 37 11.51 0.96 5.55
N LEU A 38 11.40 1.54 4.35
CA LEU A 38 10.98 0.82 3.14
C LEU A 38 12.05 -0.16 2.68
N SER A 39 13.32 0.24 2.70
CA SER A 39 14.43 -0.65 2.39
C SER A 39 14.49 -1.84 3.34
N HIS A 40 14.27 -1.62 4.64
CA HIS A 40 14.18 -2.71 5.62
C HIS A 40 12.98 -3.63 5.37
N LEU A 41 11.82 -3.08 5.00
CA LEU A 41 10.65 -3.87 4.63
C LEU A 41 10.93 -4.72 3.39
N GLN A 42 11.51 -4.14 2.35
CA GLN A 42 11.87 -4.87 1.13
C GLN A 42 12.82 -6.03 1.44
N ASN A 43 13.93 -5.77 2.15
CA ASN A 43 14.87 -6.81 2.54
C ASN A 43 14.20 -7.92 3.36
N PHE A 44 13.31 -7.56 4.29
CA PHE A 44 12.53 -8.53 5.03
C PHE A 44 11.67 -9.42 4.11
N LEU A 45 10.93 -8.83 3.18
CA LEU A 45 10.05 -9.58 2.27
C LEU A 45 10.88 -10.51 1.36
N GLU A 46 12.00 -10.04 0.83
CA GLU A 46 12.93 -10.83 0.02
C GLU A 46 13.51 -12.01 0.82
N THR A 47 13.98 -11.76 2.05
CA THR A 47 14.51 -12.82 2.94
C THR A 47 13.43 -13.80 3.42
N SER A 48 12.16 -13.39 3.39
CA SER A 48 11.00 -14.25 3.66
C SER A 48 10.60 -15.10 2.43
N GLY A 49 11.29 -14.94 1.30
CA GLY A 49 11.10 -15.75 0.10
C GLY A 49 10.12 -15.17 -0.92
N LEU A 50 9.68 -13.91 -0.77
CA LEU A 50 8.91 -13.24 -1.81
C LEU A 50 9.87 -12.78 -2.92
N ASP A 51 9.49 -13.06 -4.17
CA ASP A 51 10.16 -12.46 -5.31
C ASP A 51 9.69 -11.01 -5.52
N ARG A 52 10.37 -10.31 -6.44
CA ARG A 52 10.11 -8.91 -6.72
C ARG A 52 8.67 -8.65 -7.18
N ASP A 53 8.10 -9.54 -7.98
CA ASP A 53 6.76 -9.36 -8.54
C ASP A 53 5.72 -9.49 -7.42
N MET A 54 5.88 -10.45 -6.51
CA MET A 54 5.03 -10.58 -5.32
C MET A 54 5.19 -9.42 -4.35
N ILE A 55 6.39 -8.85 -4.20
CA ILE A 55 6.60 -7.65 -3.37
C ILE A 55 5.82 -6.47 -3.93
N LEU A 56 5.87 -6.26 -5.26
CA LEU A 56 5.12 -5.21 -5.94
C LEU A 56 3.62 -5.50 -5.97
N GLU A 57 3.21 -6.76 -5.99
CA GLU A 57 1.81 -7.15 -5.79
C GLU A 57 1.37 -6.82 -4.35
N LEU A 58 2.19 -7.11 -3.34
CA LEU A 58 1.84 -6.87 -1.94
C LEU A 58 1.80 -5.38 -1.59
N LEU A 59 2.76 -4.60 -2.09
CA LEU A 59 2.85 -3.16 -1.88
C LEU A 59 3.22 -2.46 -3.19
N PRO A 60 2.24 -2.20 -4.07
CA PRO A 60 2.43 -1.45 -5.30
C PRO A 60 3.04 -0.08 -5.03
N ILE A 61 3.76 0.45 -6.00
CA ILE A 61 4.46 1.74 -5.87
C ILE A 61 4.01 2.68 -7.00
N ASN A 62 3.48 3.84 -6.63
CA ASN A 62 3.30 4.94 -7.55
C ASN A 62 4.54 5.85 -7.49
N PHE A 63 5.34 5.85 -8.57
CA PHE A 63 6.55 6.66 -8.67
C PHE A 63 6.30 8.10 -9.10
N LYS A 64 5.13 8.39 -9.69
CA LYS A 64 4.74 9.74 -10.13
C LYS A 64 4.31 10.62 -8.97
N GLY A 65 3.75 10.00 -7.92
CA GLY A 65 3.20 10.70 -6.77
C GLY A 65 1.74 11.08 -7.03
N ILE A 66 0.79 10.37 -6.41
CA ILE A 66 -0.63 10.73 -6.49
C ILE A 66 -0.88 12.03 -5.72
N VAL A 67 -1.51 12.98 -6.40
CA VAL A 67 -2.02 14.21 -5.79
C VAL A 67 -3.54 14.13 -5.77
N TRP A 68 -4.12 13.73 -4.62
CA TRP A 68 -5.57 13.47 -4.46
C TRP A 68 -6.52 14.62 -4.87
N LYS A 69 -6.02 15.85 -4.93
CA LYS A 69 -6.79 17.03 -5.37
C LYS A 69 -6.82 17.23 -6.89
N SER A 70 -6.06 16.43 -7.63
CA SER A 70 -5.87 16.57 -9.07
C SER A 70 -5.44 15.22 -9.65
N LEU A 71 -6.37 14.25 -9.68
CA LEU A 71 -6.12 12.93 -10.24
C LEU A 71 -6.13 12.99 -11.76
N GLU A 72 -5.11 12.40 -12.38
CA GLU A 72 -5.04 12.19 -13.83
C GLU A 72 -5.49 10.77 -14.19
N SER A 73 -5.78 10.51 -15.48
CA SER A 73 -6.20 9.18 -15.94
C SER A 73 -5.22 8.08 -15.58
N GLU A 74 -3.91 8.35 -15.64
CA GLU A 74 -2.85 7.41 -15.25
C GLU A 74 -2.91 7.05 -13.75
N ASP A 75 -3.31 8.00 -12.89
CA ASP A 75 -3.47 7.73 -11.46
C ASP A 75 -4.64 6.77 -11.25
N LEU A 76 -5.74 6.95 -11.97
CA LEU A 76 -6.91 6.06 -11.91
C LEU A 76 -6.57 4.66 -12.43
N GLU A 77 -5.83 4.58 -13.55
CA GLU A 77 -5.33 3.31 -14.07
C GLU A 77 -4.48 2.60 -13.01
N PHE A 78 -3.54 3.30 -12.38
CA PHE A 78 -2.73 2.75 -11.30
C PHE A 78 -3.61 2.28 -10.13
N LEU A 79 -4.55 3.12 -9.64
CA LEU A 79 -5.45 2.77 -8.55
C LEU A 79 -6.29 1.53 -8.86
N ASN A 80 -6.71 1.34 -10.12
CA ASN A 80 -7.46 0.16 -10.56
C ASN A 80 -6.60 -1.11 -10.65
N THR A 81 -5.27 -0.99 -10.66
CA THR A 81 -4.35 -2.15 -10.61
C THR A 81 -3.96 -2.57 -9.19
N LEU A 82 -4.42 -1.83 -8.17
CA LEU A 82 -4.09 -2.15 -6.79
C LEU A 82 -4.60 -3.54 -6.40
N THR A 83 -3.72 -4.28 -5.73
CA THR A 83 -4.01 -5.64 -5.30
C THR A 83 -5.17 -5.68 -4.31
N ASN A 84 -6.08 -6.63 -4.54
CA ASN A 84 -7.22 -6.84 -3.66
C ASN A 84 -6.75 -7.15 -2.23
N PRO A 85 -7.36 -6.55 -1.18
CA PRO A 85 -6.95 -6.78 0.20
C PRO A 85 -6.93 -8.25 0.62
N ASN A 86 -7.88 -9.07 0.12
CA ASN A 86 -7.91 -10.50 0.41
C ASN A 86 -6.68 -11.21 -0.16
N ARG A 87 -6.23 -10.81 -1.35
CA ARG A 87 -5.02 -11.35 -1.96
C ARG A 87 -3.76 -11.00 -1.15
N CYS A 88 -3.68 -9.78 -0.63
CA CYS A 88 -2.59 -9.40 0.28
C CYS A 88 -2.59 -10.25 1.56
N LEU A 89 -3.76 -10.56 2.12
CA LEU A 89 -3.89 -11.44 3.29
C LEU A 89 -3.45 -12.88 2.97
N GLU A 90 -3.81 -13.41 1.80
CA GLU A 90 -3.32 -14.72 1.35
C GLU A 90 -1.78 -14.77 1.27
N ILE A 91 -1.16 -13.71 0.73
CA ILE A 91 0.31 -13.61 0.65
C ILE A 91 0.92 -13.58 2.06
N LEU A 92 0.37 -12.78 2.97
CA LEU A 92 0.83 -12.74 4.36
C LEU A 92 0.82 -14.12 5.02
N ASP A 93 -0.28 -14.85 4.88
CA ASP A 93 -0.46 -16.16 5.51
C ASP A 93 0.42 -17.22 4.83
N ARG A 94 0.49 -17.23 3.49
CA ARG A 94 1.31 -18.17 2.72
C ARG A 94 2.80 -18.12 3.07
N TYR A 95 3.32 -16.92 3.31
CA TYR A 95 4.73 -16.69 3.63
C TYR A 95 5.00 -16.53 5.13
N ASN A 96 3.97 -16.73 5.96
CA ASN A 96 4.01 -16.53 7.41
C ASN A 96 4.69 -15.22 7.83
N LEU A 97 4.31 -14.11 7.16
CA LEU A 97 5.03 -12.84 7.29
C LEU A 97 4.81 -12.17 8.66
N MET A 98 3.69 -12.44 9.33
CA MET A 98 3.43 -11.85 10.65
C MET A 98 4.34 -12.44 11.72
N ASP A 99 4.48 -13.76 11.77
CA ASP A 99 5.37 -14.43 12.72
C ASP A 99 6.84 -14.09 12.41
N SER A 100 7.20 -14.08 11.12
CA SER A 100 8.54 -13.72 10.67
C SER A 100 8.88 -12.28 11.08
N ALA A 101 7.97 -11.32 10.91
CA ALA A 101 8.19 -9.93 11.29
C ALA A 101 8.39 -9.74 12.82
N ALA A 102 7.66 -10.50 13.64
CA ALA A 102 7.79 -10.48 15.10
C ALA A 102 9.18 -10.93 15.58
N THR A 103 9.84 -11.80 14.82
CA THR A 103 11.21 -12.27 15.12
C THR A 103 12.31 -11.39 14.52
N TYR A 104 11.99 -10.54 13.54
CA TYR A 104 12.97 -9.71 12.83
C TYR A 104 13.30 -8.42 13.59
N THR A 105 12.34 -7.50 13.73
CA THR A 105 12.47 -6.30 14.58
C THR A 105 11.09 -5.76 15.02
N PRO A 106 10.97 -5.15 16.21
CA PRO A 106 9.70 -4.57 16.67
C PRO A 106 9.14 -3.48 15.73
N SER A 107 10.02 -2.70 15.08
CA SER A 107 9.59 -1.67 14.12
C SER A 107 8.94 -2.26 12.87
N LEU A 108 9.42 -3.42 12.41
CA LEU A 108 8.87 -4.10 11.26
C LEU A 108 7.54 -4.77 11.60
N GLU A 109 7.47 -5.45 12.75
CA GLU A 109 6.23 -6.04 13.23
C GLU A 109 5.10 -4.99 13.30
N TYR A 110 5.39 -3.81 13.84
CA TYR A 110 4.45 -2.70 13.87
C TYR A 110 3.95 -2.29 12.47
N LYS A 111 4.84 -2.24 11.47
CA LYS A 111 4.49 -1.88 10.09
C LYS A 111 3.67 -2.97 9.40
N MET A 112 4.07 -4.23 9.55
CA MET A 112 3.32 -5.37 9.00
C MET A 112 1.94 -5.48 9.63
N ARG A 113 1.83 -5.22 10.94
CA ARG A 113 0.55 -5.14 11.64
C ARG A 113 -0.30 -3.99 11.11
N TRP A 114 0.29 -2.81 10.90
CA TRP A 114 -0.41 -1.67 10.30
C TRP A 114 -1.02 -2.06 8.95
N LEU A 115 -0.23 -2.68 8.05
CA LEU A 115 -0.71 -3.15 6.74
C LEU A 115 -1.85 -4.19 6.88
N LYS A 116 -1.63 -5.24 7.68
CA LYS A 116 -2.61 -6.31 7.92
C LYS A 116 -3.94 -5.78 8.41
N GLU A 117 -3.93 -4.88 9.40
CA GLU A 117 -5.16 -4.29 9.95
C GLU A 117 -5.98 -3.53 8.89
N ARG A 118 -5.31 -2.89 7.92
CA ARG A 118 -5.98 -2.17 6.82
C ARG A 118 -6.52 -3.14 5.79
N TRP A 119 -5.75 -4.17 5.42
CA TRP A 119 -6.25 -5.20 4.50
C TRP A 119 -7.46 -5.94 5.06
N VAL A 120 -7.46 -6.30 6.35
CA VAL A 120 -8.63 -6.90 7.03
C VAL A 120 -9.86 -6.00 6.97
N LYS A 121 -9.66 -4.67 7.02
CA LYS A 121 -10.75 -3.69 6.90
C LYS A 121 -11.16 -3.42 5.46
N GLY A 122 -10.49 -4.00 4.47
CA GLY A 122 -10.78 -3.87 3.04
C GLY A 122 -10.09 -2.69 2.35
N TYR A 123 -9.02 -2.13 2.94
CA TYR A 123 -8.27 -1.05 2.30
C TYR A 123 -7.27 -1.58 1.27
N TYR A 124 -7.22 -0.93 0.11
CA TYR A 124 -6.16 -1.06 -0.87
C TYR A 124 -4.98 -0.18 -0.44
N ILE A 125 -3.75 -0.70 -0.52
CA ILE A 125 -2.57 -0.02 0.03
C ILE A 125 -1.50 0.08 -1.04
N PHE A 126 -0.82 1.22 -1.11
CA PHE A 126 0.34 1.42 -1.98
C PHE A 126 1.35 2.40 -1.36
N ALA A 127 2.58 2.38 -1.88
CA ALA A 127 3.59 3.38 -1.59
C ALA A 127 3.53 4.51 -2.61
N ASN A 128 3.53 5.74 -2.15
CA ASN A 128 3.47 6.98 -2.93
C ASN A 128 4.77 7.77 -2.74
N CYS A 129 5.43 8.14 -3.83
CA CYS A 129 6.74 8.81 -3.85
C CYS A 129 6.68 10.28 -3.47
#